data_AF-A0A0H3ABN8-F1
#
_entry.id   AF-A0A0H3ABN8-F1
#
_cell.length_a   1.000
_cell.length_b   1.000
_cell.length_c   1.000
_cell.angle_alpha   90.00
_cell.angle_beta   90.00
_cell.angle_gamma   90.00
#
_symmetry.space_group_name_H-M   'P 1'
#
loop_
_entity.id
_entity.type
_entity.pdbx_description
1 polymer ?
#
loop_
_entity_poly.entity_id
_entity_poly.type
_entity_poly.pdbx_seq_one_letter_code
_entity_poly.pdbx_strand_id
1 'polypeptide(L)'
;MTFLRALLGATGQTLRAALAGLTVKPHSGHPVFPVTWVTPHIAAGPAPVSAAHLEALREQGIVAILNVCEELCTLADTEEAAGFEVRFLPIEDEGAPEPDALEEVLDWLDESVWRGRKVYVHCRWGVGRTGTVLHAYLLRRGLSPRRAEHFLSRLRSRPTSYTQWRSLRRFARRNPALTVREAAVEPGVADAMTPVLRDLARLVQEVERHVEAATPGTSPEAFADAPRCGRDHVRCCATPPTLTLAEAAALTAAMDALLSSTQRDELRQKTSRGSGVPCPLLHDQRCLLYEARPLRCRTADMDETARLRLLEEVVADTLDDLDRRVFGLLAGCTPATSPPCFPIVEVLSGRYVATTFRHVACGLNTGKP
;
A
#
# COMPACT_ATOMS: atom_id res chain seq x y z
N MET A 1 19.52 12.97 -8.66
CA MET A 1 18.82 14.28 -8.75
C MET A 1 17.55 14.28 -9.61
N THR A 2 17.25 13.22 -10.38
CA THR A 2 16.09 13.18 -11.29
C THR A 2 14.77 12.76 -10.62
N PHE A 3 14.84 12.10 -9.46
CA PHE A 3 13.69 11.56 -8.72
C PHE A 3 12.93 12.62 -7.87
N LEU A 4 13.65 13.60 -7.31
CA LEU A 4 13.08 14.58 -6.36
C LEU A 4 12.32 15.74 -7.01
N ARG A 5 12.51 15.99 -8.32
CA ARG A 5 11.93 17.17 -8.99
C ARG A 5 10.47 16.99 -9.42
N ALA A 6 9.97 15.75 -9.46
CA ALA A 6 8.60 15.43 -9.84
C ALA A 6 7.60 15.46 -8.66
N LEU A 7 8.07 15.44 -7.41
CA LEU A 7 7.24 15.23 -6.21
C LEU A 7 6.79 16.52 -5.48
N LEU A 8 7.22 17.70 -5.91
CA LEU A 8 7.16 18.94 -5.10
C LEU A 8 6.08 19.96 -5.51
N GLY A 9 4.90 19.50 -5.95
CA GLY A 9 3.80 20.37 -6.37
C GLY A 9 2.69 20.58 -5.33
N ALA A 10 2.79 21.68 -4.56
CA ALA A 10 1.71 22.43 -3.87
C ALA A 10 1.18 21.98 -2.48
N THR A 11 1.40 22.90 -1.52
CA THR A 11 0.92 23.07 -0.13
C THR A 11 -0.60 23.33 -0.05
N GLY A 12 -1.38 23.11 1.02
CA GLY A 12 -1.15 23.12 2.47
C GLY A 12 -2.20 24.03 3.14
N GLN A 13 -3.42 23.53 3.46
CA GLN A 13 -4.46 24.24 4.23
C GLN A 13 -5.68 23.33 4.58
N THR A 14 -5.52 22.26 5.36
CA THR A 14 -6.58 21.22 5.48
C THR A 14 -6.75 20.66 6.89
N LEU A 15 -7.17 21.47 7.86
CA LEU A 15 -7.64 20.94 9.16
C LEU A 15 -9.09 21.32 9.52
N ARG A 16 -9.60 22.48 9.08
CA ARG A 16 -11.05 22.77 9.13
C ARG A 16 -11.84 22.21 7.95
N ALA A 17 -11.15 21.85 6.85
CA ALA A 17 -11.74 21.25 5.66
C ALA A 17 -11.90 19.72 5.74
N ALA A 18 -11.18 19.02 6.61
CA ALA A 18 -11.21 17.55 6.69
C ALA A 18 -12.57 16.99 7.17
N LEU A 19 -13.37 17.79 7.89
CA LEU A 19 -14.73 17.44 8.30
C LEU A 19 -15.82 18.06 7.42
N ALA A 20 -15.53 19.16 6.72
CA ALA A 20 -16.42 19.76 5.72
C ALA A 20 -16.28 19.10 4.32
N GLY A 21 -15.18 18.38 4.09
CA GLY A 21 -14.75 17.75 2.83
C GLY A 21 -15.23 16.31 2.61
N LEU A 22 -16.24 15.85 3.35
CA LEU A 22 -17.10 14.73 2.92
C LEU A 22 -18.06 15.18 1.79
N THR A 23 -17.64 16.15 0.97
CA THR A 23 -18.22 16.42 -0.34
C THR A 23 -17.71 15.33 -1.28
N VAL A 24 -18.42 14.20 -1.26
CA VAL A 24 -18.48 13.29 -2.40
C VAL A 24 -18.53 14.14 -3.66
N LYS A 25 -17.51 14.10 -4.51
CA LYS A 25 -17.60 14.74 -5.83
C LYS A 25 -18.67 13.96 -6.59
N PRO A 26 -19.78 14.61 -7.01
CA PRO A 26 -20.98 13.93 -7.47
C PRO A 26 -20.82 13.47 -8.92
N HIS A 27 -19.87 12.58 -9.18
CA HIS A 27 -19.38 12.10 -10.47
C HIS A 27 -18.20 12.91 -11.04
N SER A 28 -17.31 12.24 -11.76
CA SER A 28 -16.14 12.85 -12.43
C SER A 28 -16.49 13.78 -13.59
N GLY A 29 -17.73 13.74 -14.09
CA GLY A 29 -18.17 14.52 -15.24
C GLY A 29 -17.56 14.06 -16.57
N HIS A 30 -16.89 12.90 -16.60
CA HIS A 30 -16.30 12.38 -17.83
C HIS A 30 -17.39 12.09 -18.88
N PRO A 31 -17.21 12.54 -20.15
CA PRO A 31 -18.28 12.48 -21.15
C PRO A 31 -18.65 11.05 -21.57
N VAL A 32 -17.67 10.14 -21.57
CA VAL A 32 -17.87 8.74 -21.97
C VAL A 32 -18.29 7.85 -20.80
N PHE A 33 -17.55 7.90 -19.69
CA PHE A 33 -17.78 7.02 -18.55
C PHE A 33 -17.57 7.75 -17.22
N PRO A 34 -18.60 8.44 -16.70
CA PRO A 34 -18.50 9.16 -15.44
C PRO A 34 -18.47 8.18 -14.26
N VAL A 35 -17.46 8.31 -13.40
CA VAL A 35 -17.33 7.49 -12.19
C VAL A 35 -17.75 8.26 -10.96
N THR A 36 -18.26 7.58 -9.94
CA THR A 36 -18.53 8.18 -8.63
C THR A 36 -17.32 8.01 -7.72
N TRP A 37 -16.65 9.09 -7.37
CA TRP A 37 -15.56 9.05 -6.39
C TRP A 37 -16.15 8.87 -4.98
N VAL A 38 -15.88 7.71 -4.39
CA VAL A 38 -16.21 7.39 -2.99
C VAL A 38 -15.22 8.11 -2.08
N THR A 39 -13.96 8.15 -2.52
CA THR A 39 -12.81 8.76 -1.85
C THR A 39 -11.85 9.30 -2.91
N PRO A 40 -10.76 9.99 -2.57
CA PRO A 40 -9.73 10.38 -3.55
C PRO A 40 -9.13 9.23 -4.36
N HIS A 41 -9.04 8.00 -3.81
CA HIS A 41 -8.44 6.85 -4.48
C HIS A 41 -9.42 5.72 -4.82
N ILE A 42 -10.66 5.76 -4.37
CA ILE A 42 -11.68 4.74 -4.68
C ILE A 42 -12.81 5.39 -5.45
N ALA A 43 -13.02 4.93 -6.69
CA ALA A 43 -14.17 5.21 -7.51
C ALA A 43 -15.07 3.97 -7.61
N ALA A 44 -16.36 4.19 -7.87
CA ALA A 44 -17.33 3.12 -8.03
C ALA A 44 -18.36 3.44 -9.13
N GLY A 45 -18.91 2.38 -9.72
CA GLY A 45 -19.92 2.52 -10.77
C GLY A 45 -20.27 1.20 -11.48
N PRO A 46 -20.94 1.27 -12.64
CA PRO A 46 -21.31 0.09 -13.44
C PRO A 46 -20.10 -0.58 -14.12
N ALA A 47 -20.30 -1.75 -14.72
CA ALA A 47 -19.24 -2.46 -15.42
C ALA A 47 -18.73 -1.70 -16.67
N PRO A 48 -17.40 -1.57 -16.87
CA PRO A 48 -16.83 -0.90 -18.03
C PRO A 48 -16.79 -1.84 -19.26
N VAL A 49 -17.96 -2.09 -19.84
CA VAL A 49 -18.15 -3.12 -20.90
C VAL A 49 -17.58 -2.80 -22.30
N SER A 50 -16.81 -1.71 -22.46
CA SER A 50 -16.28 -1.32 -23.77
C SER A 50 -14.86 -0.75 -23.67
N ALA A 51 -14.09 -0.82 -24.76
CA ALA A 51 -12.75 -0.23 -24.82
C ALA A 51 -12.78 1.28 -24.53
N ALA A 52 -13.83 1.99 -24.94
CA ALA A 52 -14.01 3.40 -24.64
C ALA A 52 -14.27 3.66 -23.13
N HIS A 53 -14.96 2.75 -22.44
CA HIS A 53 -15.11 2.84 -20.98
C HIS A 53 -13.76 2.63 -20.29
N LEU A 54 -12.99 1.64 -20.71
CA LEU A 54 -11.66 1.34 -20.15
C LEU A 54 -10.69 2.50 -20.38
N GLU A 55 -10.65 3.09 -21.58
CA GLU A 55 -9.84 4.28 -21.83
C GLU A 55 -10.29 5.47 -20.98
N ALA A 56 -11.60 5.70 -20.85
CA ALA A 56 -12.13 6.75 -19.97
C ALA A 56 -11.74 6.56 -18.50
N LEU A 57 -11.65 5.32 -17.99
CA LEU A 57 -11.13 5.06 -16.64
C LEU A 57 -9.66 5.47 -16.53
N ARG A 58 -8.86 5.13 -17.55
CA ARG A 58 -7.43 5.47 -17.62
C ARG A 58 -7.19 6.98 -17.67
N GLU A 59 -7.97 7.71 -18.45
CA GLU A 59 -7.94 9.20 -18.52
C GLU A 59 -8.24 9.85 -17.16
N GLN A 60 -9.02 9.17 -16.30
CA GLN A 60 -9.33 9.60 -14.93
C GLN A 60 -8.25 9.20 -13.91
N GLY A 61 -7.18 8.54 -14.37
CA GLY A 61 -6.04 8.10 -13.60
C GLY A 61 -6.25 6.79 -12.83
N ILE A 62 -7.31 6.05 -13.15
CA ILE A 62 -7.58 4.73 -12.56
C ILE A 62 -6.59 3.74 -13.16
N VAL A 63 -5.96 2.95 -12.29
CA VAL A 63 -4.92 1.97 -12.68
C VAL A 63 -5.23 0.55 -12.20
N ALA A 64 -6.26 0.39 -11.36
CA ALA A 64 -6.66 -0.88 -10.81
C ALA A 64 -8.20 -1.02 -10.80
N ILE A 65 -8.69 -2.23 -11.02
CA ILE A 65 -10.13 -2.53 -11.09
C ILE A 65 -10.45 -3.68 -10.13
N LEU A 66 -11.49 -3.50 -9.32
CA LEU A 66 -12.10 -4.56 -8.53
C LEU A 66 -13.44 -4.93 -9.17
N ASN A 67 -13.43 -6.05 -9.87
CA ASN A 67 -14.62 -6.63 -10.47
C ASN A 67 -15.28 -7.58 -9.46
N VAL A 68 -16.46 -7.21 -8.98
CA VAL A 68 -17.23 -8.02 -8.02
C VAL A 68 -18.44 -8.72 -8.64
N CYS A 69 -18.40 -8.93 -9.97
CA CYS A 69 -19.54 -9.38 -10.78
C CYS A 69 -19.30 -10.78 -11.35
N GLU A 70 -19.85 -11.82 -10.71
CA GLU A 70 -19.63 -13.20 -11.16
C GLU A 70 -20.10 -13.45 -12.60
N GLU A 71 -21.25 -12.90 -12.99
CA GLU A 71 -21.81 -13.09 -14.33
C GLU A 71 -21.05 -12.35 -15.44
N LEU A 72 -20.11 -11.48 -15.08
CA LEU A 72 -19.20 -10.77 -16.00
C LEU A 72 -17.75 -11.21 -15.77
N CYS A 73 -17.52 -12.51 -15.50
CA CYS A 73 -16.19 -13.05 -15.25
C CYS A 73 -15.21 -12.83 -16.40
N THR A 74 -15.65 -12.96 -17.66
CA THR A 74 -14.80 -12.73 -18.85
C THR A 74 -14.42 -11.25 -19.04
N LEU A 75 -15.11 -10.34 -18.36
CA LEU A 75 -14.75 -8.92 -18.38
C LEU A 75 -13.45 -8.69 -17.60
N ALA A 76 -13.18 -9.47 -16.55
CA ALA A 76 -11.93 -9.38 -15.80
C ALA A 76 -10.71 -9.61 -16.71
N ASP A 77 -10.76 -10.63 -17.57
CA ASP A 77 -9.69 -10.91 -18.55
C ASP A 77 -9.51 -9.74 -19.53
N THR A 78 -10.62 -9.10 -19.93
CA THR A 78 -10.59 -7.95 -20.84
C THR A 78 -10.01 -6.70 -20.17
N GLU A 79 -10.32 -6.50 -18.89
CA GLU A 79 -9.77 -5.44 -18.05
C GLU A 79 -8.25 -5.61 -17.85
N GLU A 80 -7.80 -6.84 -17.58
CA GLU A 80 -6.37 -7.16 -17.48
C GLU A 80 -5.65 -6.95 -18.81
N ALA A 81 -6.24 -7.42 -19.93
CA ALA A 81 -5.70 -7.22 -21.26
C ALA A 81 -5.61 -5.75 -21.67
N ALA A 82 -6.45 -4.88 -21.09
CA ALA A 82 -6.38 -3.43 -21.26
C ALA A 82 -5.32 -2.74 -20.38
N GLY A 83 -4.58 -3.50 -19.57
CA GLY A 83 -3.45 -3.03 -18.77
C GLY A 83 -3.80 -2.56 -17.35
N PHE A 84 -4.99 -2.88 -16.85
CA PHE A 84 -5.36 -2.62 -15.46
C PHE A 84 -4.85 -3.73 -14.54
N GLU A 85 -4.50 -3.39 -13.30
CA GLU A 85 -4.38 -4.40 -12.26
C GLU A 85 -5.77 -4.81 -11.79
N VAL A 86 -6.20 -6.03 -12.12
CA VAL A 86 -7.55 -6.50 -11.81
C VAL A 86 -7.54 -7.44 -10.61
N ARG A 87 -8.49 -7.22 -9.70
CA ARG A 87 -8.86 -8.19 -8.67
C ARG A 87 -10.30 -8.63 -8.93
N PHE A 88 -10.49 -9.94 -9.09
CA PHE A 88 -11.81 -10.52 -9.29
C PHE A 88 -12.33 -11.15 -8.00
N LEU A 89 -13.52 -10.74 -7.57
CA LEU A 89 -14.26 -11.31 -6.44
C LEU A 89 -15.63 -11.76 -6.95
N PRO A 90 -15.83 -13.04 -7.29
CA PRO A 90 -17.12 -13.49 -7.79
C PRO A 90 -18.18 -13.36 -6.70
N ILE A 91 -19.20 -12.53 -6.96
CA ILE A 91 -20.39 -12.43 -6.12
C ILE A 91 -21.61 -12.59 -7.03
N GLU A 92 -22.41 -13.63 -6.76
CA GLU A 92 -23.72 -13.85 -7.36
C GLU A 92 -24.60 -12.61 -7.26
N ASP A 93 -25.51 -12.41 -8.22
CA ASP A 93 -26.42 -11.27 -8.15
C ASP A 93 -27.28 -11.30 -6.88
N GLU A 94 -27.48 -10.13 -6.26
CA GLU A 94 -28.06 -9.97 -4.92
C GLU A 94 -27.34 -10.72 -3.77
N GLY A 95 -26.27 -11.45 -4.07
CA GLY A 95 -25.44 -12.18 -3.11
C GLY A 95 -24.53 -11.29 -2.27
N ALA A 96 -23.75 -11.94 -1.42
CA ALA A 96 -22.73 -11.32 -0.57
C ALA A 96 -21.43 -12.12 -0.67
N PRO A 97 -20.27 -11.49 -0.49
CA PRO A 97 -19.00 -12.20 -0.61
C PRO A 97 -18.78 -13.15 0.56
N GLU A 98 -18.06 -14.23 0.29
CA GLU A 98 -17.54 -15.12 1.33
C GLU A 98 -16.58 -14.35 2.26
N PRO A 99 -16.59 -14.61 3.58
CA PRO A 99 -15.84 -13.80 4.53
C PRO A 99 -14.33 -13.72 4.26
N ASP A 100 -13.71 -14.85 3.93
CA ASP A 100 -12.26 -14.90 3.73
C ASP A 100 -11.86 -14.21 2.42
N ALA A 101 -12.65 -14.42 1.36
CA ALA A 101 -12.47 -13.73 0.08
C ALA A 101 -12.70 -12.22 0.19
N LEU A 102 -13.64 -11.78 1.04
CA LEU A 102 -13.84 -10.37 1.34
C LEU A 102 -12.60 -9.77 2.04
N GLU A 103 -12.04 -10.43 3.04
CA GLU A 103 -10.84 -9.95 3.74
C GLU A 103 -9.64 -9.84 2.78
N GLU A 104 -9.42 -10.83 1.91
CA GLU A 104 -8.35 -10.77 0.91
C GLU A 104 -8.49 -9.57 -0.05
N VAL A 105 -9.72 -9.27 -0.46
CA VAL A 105 -9.99 -8.15 -1.35
C VAL A 105 -9.87 -6.81 -0.64
N LEU A 106 -10.25 -6.76 0.65
CA LEU A 106 -10.04 -5.58 1.48
C LEU A 106 -8.55 -5.33 1.77
N ASP A 107 -7.74 -6.38 1.96
CA ASP A 107 -6.29 -6.29 2.05
C ASP A 107 -5.70 -5.65 0.78
N TRP A 108 -6.12 -6.13 -0.39
CA TRP A 108 -5.69 -5.60 -1.68
C TRP A 108 -6.16 -4.14 -1.92
N LEU A 109 -7.37 -3.78 -1.45
CA LEU A 109 -7.87 -2.40 -1.52
C LEU A 109 -7.05 -1.46 -0.61
N ASP A 110 -6.80 -1.87 0.63
CA ASP A 110 -5.97 -1.10 1.57
C ASP A 110 -4.56 -0.88 0.98
N GLU A 111 -3.96 -1.92 0.41
CA GLU A 111 -2.66 -1.85 -0.26
C GLU A 111 -2.67 -0.91 -1.47
N SER A 112 -3.73 -0.96 -2.28
CA SER A 112 -3.88 -0.10 -3.46
C SER A 112 -4.02 1.38 -3.07
N VAL A 113 -4.90 1.68 -2.13
CA VAL A 113 -5.08 3.04 -1.59
C VAL A 113 -3.79 3.53 -0.92
N TRP A 114 -3.12 2.66 -0.16
CA TRP A 114 -1.84 2.96 0.47
C TRP A 114 -0.76 3.40 -0.53
N ARG A 115 -0.70 2.72 -1.68
CA ARG A 115 0.20 3.07 -2.79
C ARG A 115 -0.23 4.31 -3.58
N GLY A 116 -1.30 4.99 -3.16
CA GLY A 116 -1.86 6.13 -3.90
C GLY A 116 -2.47 5.73 -5.24
N ARG A 117 -2.79 4.46 -5.45
CA ARG A 117 -3.39 3.98 -6.70
C ARG A 117 -4.88 4.26 -6.68
N LYS A 118 -5.40 4.76 -7.80
CA LYS A 118 -6.82 4.93 -7.99
C LYS A 118 -7.45 3.61 -8.45
N VAL A 119 -8.37 3.11 -7.64
CA VAL A 119 -9.09 1.85 -7.84
C VAL A 119 -10.52 2.13 -8.27
N TYR A 120 -11.01 1.37 -9.24
CA TYR A 120 -12.42 1.36 -9.63
C TYR A 120 -13.11 0.07 -9.20
N VAL A 121 -14.14 0.18 -8.37
CA VAL A 121 -14.93 -0.95 -7.87
C VAL A 121 -16.25 -1.01 -8.63
N HIS A 122 -16.56 -2.14 -9.28
CA HIS A 122 -17.83 -2.29 -9.99
C HIS A 122 -18.45 -3.67 -9.83
N CYS A 123 -19.77 -3.70 -9.95
CA CYS A 123 -20.53 -4.90 -10.30
C CYS A 123 -21.15 -4.66 -11.68
N ARG A 124 -22.31 -5.27 -11.98
CA ARG A 124 -23.06 -4.94 -13.20
C ARG A 124 -23.50 -3.47 -13.26
N TRP A 125 -24.18 -3.03 -12.19
CA TRP A 125 -24.82 -1.70 -12.12
C TRP A 125 -24.17 -0.72 -11.15
N GLY A 126 -23.17 -1.18 -10.39
CA GLY A 126 -22.50 -0.35 -9.38
C GLY A 126 -23.33 -0.05 -8.13
N VAL A 127 -24.29 -0.93 -7.78
CA VAL A 127 -25.26 -0.69 -6.68
C VAL A 127 -25.02 -1.64 -5.50
N GLY A 128 -25.68 -2.80 -5.47
CA GLY A 128 -25.74 -3.72 -4.32
C GLY A 128 -24.40 -4.32 -3.90
N ARG A 129 -23.81 -5.12 -4.79
CA ARG A 129 -22.53 -5.82 -4.55
C ARG A 129 -21.37 -4.84 -4.34
N THR A 130 -21.27 -3.83 -5.21
CA THR A 130 -20.32 -2.71 -5.05
C THR A 130 -20.48 -2.02 -3.71
N GLY A 131 -21.70 -1.64 -3.34
CA GLY A 131 -21.98 -1.01 -2.05
C GLY A 131 -21.66 -1.91 -0.86
N THR A 132 -21.79 -3.22 -1.01
CA THR A 132 -21.43 -4.20 0.03
C THR A 132 -19.94 -4.19 0.31
N VAL A 133 -19.10 -4.27 -0.73
CA VAL A 133 -17.64 -4.21 -0.57
C VAL A 133 -17.21 -2.86 -0.01
N LEU A 134 -17.75 -1.75 -0.53
CA LEU A 134 -17.45 -0.41 -0.02
C LEU A 134 -17.87 -0.24 1.44
N HIS A 135 -19.02 -0.80 1.85
CA HIS A 135 -19.46 -0.74 3.25
C HIS A 135 -18.51 -1.52 4.15
N ALA A 136 -18.08 -2.72 3.74
CA ALA A 136 -17.11 -3.52 4.48
C ALA A 136 -15.76 -2.78 4.62
N TYR A 137 -15.31 -2.12 3.55
CA TYR A 137 -14.13 -1.25 3.59
C TYR A 137 -14.29 -0.16 4.65
N LEU A 138 -15.40 0.59 4.65
CA LEU A 138 -15.65 1.64 5.65
C LEU A 138 -15.65 1.10 7.09
N LEU A 139 -16.27 -0.05 7.33
CA LEU A 139 -16.25 -0.72 8.65
C LEU A 139 -14.82 -1.05 9.08
N ARG A 140 -14.01 -1.60 8.16
CA ARG A 140 -12.61 -1.93 8.39
C ARG A 140 -11.74 -0.69 8.64
N ARG A 141 -12.08 0.45 8.05
CA ARG A 141 -11.49 1.77 8.38
C ARG A 141 -11.92 2.31 9.74
N GLY A 142 -12.72 1.56 10.50
CA GLY A 142 -13.13 1.88 11.87
C GLY A 142 -14.43 2.68 11.98
N LEU A 143 -15.16 2.90 10.88
CA LEU A 143 -16.47 3.54 10.96
C LEU A 143 -17.46 2.61 11.65
N SER A 144 -18.34 3.18 12.48
CA SER A 144 -19.48 2.42 12.99
C SER A 144 -20.45 2.06 11.86
N PRO A 145 -21.23 0.98 11.98
CA PRO A 145 -22.23 0.61 10.97
C PRO A 145 -23.16 1.75 10.58
N ARG A 146 -23.61 2.55 11.56
CA ARG A 146 -24.45 3.73 11.32
C ARG A 146 -23.72 4.81 10.51
N ARG A 147 -22.44 5.05 10.78
CA ARG A 147 -21.64 6.04 10.05
C ARG A 147 -21.31 5.57 8.64
N ALA A 148 -20.97 4.30 8.46
CA ALA A 148 -20.75 3.71 7.15
C ALA A 148 -22.02 3.75 6.28
N GLU A 149 -23.18 3.43 6.87
CA GLU A 149 -24.48 3.56 6.21
C GLU A 149 -24.79 5.00 5.85
N HIS A 150 -24.61 5.95 6.78
CA HIS A 150 -24.82 7.38 6.51
C HIS A 150 -23.87 7.94 5.45
N PHE A 151 -22.66 7.41 5.34
CA PHE A 151 -21.71 7.80 4.31
C PHE A 151 -22.19 7.32 2.92
N LEU A 152 -22.55 6.04 2.79
CA LEU A 152 -23.05 5.47 1.53
C LEU A 152 -24.46 5.96 1.16
N SER A 153 -25.30 6.30 2.15
CA SER A 153 -25.90 7.63 2.29
C SER A 153 -26.23 8.45 1.05
N ARG A 154 -25.16 8.90 0.43
CA ARG A 154 -25.12 9.94 -0.58
C ARG A 154 -24.66 9.40 -1.93
N LEU A 155 -24.40 8.09 -1.99
CA LEU A 155 -23.89 7.38 -3.15
C LEU A 155 -24.99 6.47 -3.72
N ARG A 156 -24.80 6.12 -5.00
CA ARG A 156 -25.59 5.07 -5.67
C ARG A 156 -25.20 3.68 -5.17
N SER A 157 -23.92 3.45 -4.87
CA SER A 157 -23.37 2.17 -4.45
C SER A 157 -23.70 1.85 -3.00
N ARG A 158 -24.77 1.09 -2.78
CA ARG A 158 -25.30 0.75 -1.46
C ARG A 158 -25.76 -0.70 -1.42
N PRO A 159 -25.60 -1.40 -0.29
CA PRO A 159 -26.17 -2.74 -0.12
C PRO A 159 -27.70 -2.70 -0.30
N THR A 160 -28.25 -3.63 -1.08
CA THR A 160 -29.67 -3.69 -1.44
C THR A 160 -30.37 -4.93 -0.91
N SER A 161 -29.67 -6.05 -0.69
CA SER A 161 -30.28 -7.32 -0.30
C SER A 161 -30.13 -7.63 1.20
N TYR A 162 -31.04 -8.47 1.72
CA TYR A 162 -30.95 -8.98 3.09
C TYR A 162 -29.63 -9.74 3.32
N THR A 163 -29.21 -10.55 2.36
CA THR A 163 -27.97 -11.35 2.43
C THR A 163 -26.74 -10.46 2.58
N GLN A 164 -26.67 -9.36 1.83
CA GLN A 164 -25.60 -8.36 1.94
C GLN A 164 -25.56 -7.72 3.32
N TRP A 165 -26.71 -7.25 3.82
CA TRP A 165 -26.80 -6.67 5.17
C TRP A 165 -26.45 -7.68 6.27
N ARG A 166 -26.84 -8.95 6.11
CA ARG A 166 -26.49 -10.02 7.06
C ARG A 166 -24.98 -10.26 7.09
N SER A 167 -24.32 -10.28 5.93
CA SER A 167 -22.86 -10.43 5.83
C SER A 167 -22.15 -9.24 6.50
N LEU A 168 -22.56 -8.00 6.21
CA LEU A 168 -21.99 -6.80 6.81
C LEU A 168 -22.15 -6.75 8.34
N ARG A 169 -23.29 -7.18 8.88
CA ARG A 169 -23.47 -7.30 10.34
C ARG A 169 -22.52 -8.31 10.97
N ARG A 170 -22.24 -9.42 10.28
CA ARG A 170 -21.25 -10.42 10.75
C ARG A 170 -19.84 -9.83 10.69
N PHE A 171 -19.50 -9.13 9.61
CA PHE A 171 -18.23 -8.46 9.44
C PHE A 171 -17.98 -7.37 10.50
N ALA A 172 -18.98 -6.52 10.77
CA ALA A 172 -18.91 -5.45 11.78
C ALA A 172 -18.66 -5.97 13.20
N ARG A 173 -19.08 -7.20 13.54
CA ARG A 173 -18.79 -7.81 14.85
C ARG A 173 -17.31 -8.16 15.02
N ARG A 174 -16.63 -8.49 13.92
CA ARG A 174 -15.19 -8.79 13.88
C ARG A 174 -14.34 -7.51 13.79
N ASN A 175 -14.93 -6.44 13.24
CA ASN A 175 -14.30 -5.14 13.02
C ASN A 175 -15.07 -4.03 13.77
N PRO A 176 -14.95 -3.96 15.11
CA PRO A 176 -15.66 -2.95 15.90
C PRO A 176 -15.17 -1.54 15.56
N ALA A 177 -16.05 -0.55 15.75
CA ALA A 177 -15.72 0.84 15.52
C ALA A 177 -14.53 1.29 16.37
N LEU A 178 -13.65 2.11 15.79
CA LEU A 178 -12.54 2.71 16.53
C LEU A 178 -13.09 3.66 17.60
N THR A 179 -12.71 3.44 18.86
CA THR A 179 -13.10 4.27 20.01
C THR A 179 -12.00 5.25 20.42
N VAL A 180 -10.75 4.98 20.03
CA VAL A 180 -9.56 5.76 20.42
C VAL A 180 -9.44 7.07 19.64
N ARG A 181 -9.96 7.11 18.41
CA ARG A 181 -9.91 8.28 17.51
C ARG A 181 -11.10 8.26 16.55
N GLU A 182 -11.42 9.42 15.99
CA GLU A 182 -12.31 9.54 14.85
C GLU A 182 -11.78 8.75 13.64
N ALA A 183 -12.63 7.89 13.08
CA ALA A 183 -12.30 7.04 11.94
C ALA A 183 -12.13 7.88 10.66
N ALA A 184 -11.07 7.60 9.90
CA ALA A 184 -10.78 8.24 8.62
C ALA A 184 -11.02 7.26 7.46
N VAL A 185 -11.84 7.67 6.49
CA VAL A 185 -12.25 6.85 5.33
C VAL A 185 -11.06 6.55 4.42
N GLU A 186 -10.18 7.53 4.20
CA GLU A 186 -8.85 7.30 3.68
C GLU A 186 -7.83 7.95 4.60
N PRO A 187 -6.69 7.29 4.84
CA PRO A 187 -5.57 7.96 5.45
C PRO A 187 -4.94 8.84 4.34
N GLY A 188 -4.68 10.13 4.61
CA GLY A 188 -4.01 11.05 3.67
C GLY A 188 -2.52 10.71 3.51
N VAL A 189 -2.22 9.45 3.20
CA VAL A 189 -0.91 8.83 3.39
C VAL A 189 0.09 9.37 2.41
N ALA A 190 -0.22 9.42 1.12
CA ALA A 190 0.80 9.71 0.10
C ALA A 190 1.50 11.07 0.36
N ASP A 191 0.71 12.11 0.65
CA ASP A 191 1.23 13.43 1.00
C ASP A 191 1.92 13.43 2.37
N ALA A 192 1.32 12.77 3.37
CA ALA A 192 1.85 12.71 4.72
C ALA A 192 3.09 11.82 4.88
N MET A 193 3.33 10.91 3.92
CA MET A 193 4.46 9.99 3.86
C MET A 193 5.72 10.65 3.29
N THR A 194 5.55 11.68 2.46
CA THR A 194 6.65 12.39 1.80
C THR A 194 7.71 12.91 2.78
N PRO A 195 7.37 13.55 3.92
CA PRO A 195 8.35 13.94 4.92
C PRO A 195 9.12 12.75 5.50
N VAL A 196 8.44 11.63 5.76
CA VAL A 196 9.05 10.43 6.33
C VAL A 196 10.05 9.80 5.35
N LEU A 197 9.67 9.66 4.07
CA LEU A 197 10.55 9.14 3.03
C LEU A 197 11.77 10.05 2.79
N ARG A 198 11.59 11.37 2.91
CA ARG A 198 12.69 12.34 2.81
C ARG A 198 13.68 12.19 3.96
N ASP A 199 13.17 12.04 5.18
CA ASP A 199 14.02 11.87 6.36
C ASP A 199 14.74 10.52 6.33
N LEU A 200 14.08 9.45 5.91
CA LEU A 200 14.74 8.16 5.67
C LEU A 200 15.83 8.27 4.59
N ALA A 201 15.59 8.99 3.50
CA ALA A 201 16.60 9.20 2.47
C ALA A 201 17.83 9.97 3.00
N ARG A 202 17.64 10.91 3.94
CA ARG A 202 18.75 11.58 4.64
C ARG A 202 19.53 10.61 5.52
N LEU A 203 18.84 9.76 6.27
CA LEU A 203 19.48 8.71 7.08
C LEU A 203 20.29 7.76 6.20
N VAL A 204 19.76 7.34 5.06
CA VAL A 204 20.47 6.51 4.08
C VAL A 204 21.76 7.20 3.61
N GLN A 205 21.70 8.50 3.30
CA GLN A 205 22.89 9.27 2.89
C GLN A 205 23.94 9.39 3.99
N GLU A 206 23.52 9.54 5.25
CA GLU A 206 24.43 9.51 6.40
C GLU A 206 25.11 8.14 6.52
N VAL A 207 24.33 7.06 6.46
CA VAL A 207 24.86 5.68 6.48
C VAL A 207 25.87 5.45 5.36
N GLU A 208 25.60 5.93 4.14
CA GLU A 208 26.55 5.81 3.03
C GLU A 208 27.87 6.55 3.27
N ARG A 209 27.83 7.74 3.90
CA ARG A 209 29.04 8.47 4.31
C ARG A 209 29.84 7.71 5.37
N HIS A 210 29.19 7.02 6.29
CA HIS A 210 29.88 6.16 7.26
C HIS A 210 30.48 4.91 6.62
N VAL A 211 29.77 4.29 5.67
CA VAL A 211 30.31 3.16 4.88
C VAL A 211 31.55 3.63 4.10
N GLU A 212 31.52 4.84 3.55
CA GLU A 212 32.66 5.48 2.89
C GLU A 212 33.85 5.66 3.81
N ALA A 213 33.65 6.31 4.96
CA ALA A 213 34.71 6.55 5.93
C ALA A 213 35.32 5.26 6.50
N ALA A 214 34.53 4.18 6.58
CA ALA A 214 34.97 2.89 7.11
C ALA A 214 35.73 2.02 6.09
N THR A 215 35.71 2.37 4.79
CA THR A 215 36.39 1.60 3.74
C THR A 215 37.88 1.96 3.70
N PRO A 216 38.82 1.04 4.01
CA PRO A 216 40.24 1.38 4.10
C PRO A 216 40.83 1.74 2.73
N GLY A 217 41.58 2.86 2.66
CA GLY A 217 42.46 3.17 1.53
C GLY A 217 41.83 3.90 0.33
N THR A 218 40.59 4.39 0.44
CA THR A 218 39.92 5.07 -0.68
C THR A 218 40.01 6.58 -0.60
N SER A 219 40.62 7.22 -1.60
CA SER A 219 40.27 8.59 -1.99
C SER A 219 38.80 8.64 -2.42
N PRO A 220 38.14 9.81 -2.48
CA PRO A 220 36.74 9.92 -2.95
C PRO A 220 36.50 9.25 -4.32
N GLU A 221 37.53 9.22 -5.17
CA GLU A 221 37.52 8.58 -6.50
C GLU A 221 37.55 7.05 -6.41
N ALA A 222 38.30 6.48 -5.45
CA ALA A 222 38.41 5.04 -5.24
C ALA A 222 37.22 4.44 -4.48
N PHE A 223 36.40 5.25 -3.79
CA PHE A 223 35.16 4.79 -3.15
C PHE A 223 34.07 4.39 -4.16
N ALA A 224 34.07 4.99 -5.35
CA ALA A 224 33.17 4.60 -6.44
C ALA A 224 33.40 3.12 -6.85
N ASP A 225 34.63 2.65 -6.73
CA ASP A 225 35.11 1.32 -7.12
C ASP A 225 35.08 0.28 -5.99
N ALA A 226 34.71 0.66 -4.76
CA ALA A 226 34.53 -0.29 -3.67
C ALA A 226 33.41 -1.30 -4.02
N PRO A 227 33.62 -2.61 -3.80
CA PRO A 227 32.63 -3.62 -4.16
C PRO A 227 31.35 -3.46 -3.34
N ARG A 228 30.20 -3.44 -4.02
CA ARG A 228 28.88 -3.28 -3.40
C ARG A 228 28.00 -4.50 -3.62
N CYS A 229 27.36 -4.98 -2.54
CA CYS A 229 26.30 -5.96 -2.67
C CYS A 229 25.15 -5.45 -3.59
N GLY A 230 24.77 -6.25 -4.58
CA GLY A 230 23.72 -5.96 -5.55
C GLY A 230 24.19 -5.25 -6.84
N ARG A 231 25.48 -4.87 -6.93
CA ARG A 231 26.11 -4.34 -8.16
C ARG A 231 27.33 -5.18 -8.56
N ASP A 232 28.25 -5.39 -7.61
CA ASP A 232 29.55 -6.02 -7.85
C ASP A 232 29.60 -7.47 -7.34
N HIS A 233 28.76 -7.82 -6.36
CA HIS A 233 28.53 -9.19 -5.90
C HIS A 233 27.14 -9.36 -5.30
N VAL A 234 26.74 -10.60 -5.02
CA VAL A 234 25.40 -10.93 -4.48
C VAL A 234 25.45 -11.68 -3.15
N ARG A 235 26.60 -11.65 -2.45
CA ARG A 235 26.82 -12.37 -1.17
C ARG A 235 25.68 -12.18 -0.16
N CYS A 236 25.21 -10.95 0.04
CA CYS A 236 24.13 -10.65 0.97
C CYS A 236 22.73 -11.06 0.44
N CYS A 237 22.57 -11.24 -0.87
CA CYS A 237 21.29 -11.57 -1.51
C CYS A 237 20.88 -13.04 -1.31
N ALA A 238 21.79 -13.90 -0.87
CA ALA A 238 21.46 -15.26 -0.47
C ALA A 238 20.59 -15.29 0.81
N THR A 239 20.69 -14.27 1.67
CA THR A 239 19.87 -14.17 2.88
C THR A 239 19.07 -12.87 2.83
N PRO A 240 17.85 -12.90 2.24
CA PRO A 240 17.05 -11.69 2.06
C PRO A 240 16.81 -10.97 3.40
N PRO A 241 16.85 -9.63 3.41
CA PRO A 241 16.72 -8.86 4.65
C PRO A 241 15.27 -8.88 5.18
N THR A 242 15.14 -8.66 6.48
CA THR A 242 13.94 -8.10 7.10
C THR A 242 14.05 -6.58 7.09
N LEU A 243 12.94 -5.90 6.80
CA LEU A 243 12.84 -4.46 6.70
C LEU A 243 12.02 -3.90 7.85
N THR A 244 12.37 -2.72 8.31
CA THR A 244 11.48 -1.96 9.19
C THR A 244 10.28 -1.39 8.43
N LEU A 245 9.34 -0.76 9.14
CA LEU A 245 8.13 -0.23 8.53
C LEU A 245 8.41 0.94 7.58
N ALA A 246 9.35 1.81 7.95
CA ALA A 246 9.82 2.91 7.12
C ALA A 246 10.58 2.41 5.89
N GLU A 247 11.46 1.42 6.04
CA GLU A 247 12.15 0.79 4.91
C GLU A 247 11.16 0.08 3.97
N ALA A 248 10.14 -0.59 4.50
CA ALA A 248 9.11 -1.25 3.71
C ALA A 248 8.29 -0.25 2.88
N ALA A 249 7.92 0.89 3.47
CA ALA A 249 7.23 1.97 2.77
C ALA A 249 8.11 2.56 1.65
N ALA A 250 9.39 2.79 1.91
CA ALA A 250 10.32 3.32 0.91
C ALA A 250 10.59 2.34 -0.23
N LEU A 251 10.76 1.05 0.07
CA LEU A 251 10.95 0.03 -0.97
C LEU A 251 9.71 -0.08 -1.86
N THR A 252 8.51 -0.03 -1.27
CA THR A 252 7.25 -0.05 -2.03
C THR A 252 7.13 1.17 -2.94
N ALA A 253 7.41 2.36 -2.43
CA ALA A 253 7.40 3.59 -3.23
C ALA A 253 8.42 3.54 -4.38
N ALA A 254 9.61 2.97 -4.14
CA ALA A 254 10.62 2.79 -5.16
C ALA A 254 10.21 1.76 -6.23
N MET A 255 9.54 0.66 -5.85
CA MET A 255 9.00 -0.30 -6.80
C MET A 255 8.02 0.35 -7.77
N ASP A 256 7.07 1.13 -7.25
CA ASP A 256 6.05 1.79 -8.06
C ASP A 256 6.65 2.85 -9.00
N ALA A 257 7.73 3.51 -8.57
CA ALA A 257 8.37 4.56 -9.35
C ALA A 257 9.43 4.06 -10.35
N LEU A 258 10.09 2.93 -10.08
CA LEU A 258 11.25 2.47 -10.86
C LEU A 258 10.97 1.21 -11.69
N LEU A 259 9.94 0.42 -11.36
CA LEU A 259 9.63 -0.82 -12.09
C LEU A 259 8.44 -0.63 -13.03
N SER A 260 8.58 -1.13 -14.25
CA SER A 260 7.47 -1.28 -15.19
C SER A 260 6.37 -2.19 -14.62
N SER A 261 5.16 -2.11 -15.18
CA SER A 261 4.06 -3.04 -14.83
C SER A 261 4.49 -4.50 -14.98
N THR A 262 5.10 -4.86 -16.11
CA THR A 262 5.59 -6.22 -16.39
C THR A 262 6.59 -6.71 -15.33
N GLN A 263 7.55 -5.87 -14.95
CA GLN A 263 8.53 -6.22 -13.91
C GLN A 263 7.86 -6.39 -12.53
N ARG A 264 6.84 -5.58 -12.22
CA ARG A 264 6.06 -5.72 -10.98
C ARG A 264 5.28 -7.03 -10.96
N ASP A 265 4.70 -7.44 -12.08
CA ASP A 265 3.95 -8.69 -12.21
C ASP A 265 4.86 -9.92 -12.07
N GLU A 266 6.02 -9.91 -12.74
CA GLU A 266 7.03 -10.96 -12.57
C GLU A 266 7.49 -11.09 -11.10
N LEU A 267 7.68 -9.96 -10.42
CA LEU A 267 8.09 -9.94 -9.02
C LEU A 267 6.99 -10.49 -8.10
N ARG A 268 5.72 -10.18 -8.39
CA ARG A 268 4.56 -10.77 -7.68
C ARG A 268 4.49 -12.28 -7.89
N GLN A 269 4.68 -12.75 -9.11
CA GLN A 269 4.72 -14.18 -9.40
C GLN A 269 5.88 -14.88 -8.66
N LYS A 270 7.06 -14.27 -8.61
CA LYS A 270 8.21 -14.81 -7.84
C LYS A 270 7.93 -14.88 -6.34
N THR A 271 7.27 -13.87 -5.77
CA THR A 271 6.98 -13.80 -4.33
C THR A 271 5.83 -14.69 -3.88
N SER A 272 4.87 -15.00 -4.77
CA SER A 272 3.75 -15.91 -4.48
C SER A 272 4.14 -17.39 -4.35
N ARG A 273 5.25 -17.84 -4.96
CA ARG A 273 5.69 -19.24 -4.95
C ARG A 273 6.30 -19.73 -3.63
N GLY A 274 6.38 -18.87 -2.60
CA GLY A 274 6.97 -19.22 -1.31
C GLY A 274 8.51 -19.18 -1.32
N SER A 275 9.09 -18.92 -0.15
CA SER A 275 10.50 -18.58 0.05
C SER A 275 11.47 -19.72 -0.26
N GLY A 276 12.16 -19.63 -1.39
CA GLY A 276 13.50 -20.20 -1.57
C GLY A 276 14.49 -19.05 -1.73
N VAL A 277 15.63 -19.15 -1.05
CA VAL A 277 16.83 -18.33 -1.33
C VAL A 277 17.15 -18.46 -2.83
N PRO A 278 17.34 -17.36 -3.59
CA PRO A 278 17.80 -16.02 -3.19
C PRO A 278 16.76 -14.88 -3.17
N CYS A 279 17.20 -13.67 -2.81
CA CYS A 279 16.40 -12.43 -2.78
C CYS A 279 15.56 -12.24 -4.07
N PRO A 280 14.25 -11.92 -3.97
CA PRO A 280 13.39 -11.80 -5.15
C PRO A 280 13.78 -10.67 -6.11
N LEU A 281 14.49 -9.65 -5.62
CA LEU A 281 14.99 -8.54 -6.43
C LEU A 281 16.27 -8.89 -7.20
N LEU A 282 16.80 -10.11 -7.05
CA LEU A 282 17.97 -10.56 -7.77
C LEU A 282 17.59 -10.96 -9.21
N HIS A 283 18.22 -10.31 -10.18
CA HIS A 283 18.09 -10.61 -11.60
C HIS A 283 19.45 -10.47 -12.27
N ASP A 284 19.90 -11.51 -12.97
CA ASP A 284 21.20 -11.54 -13.67
C ASP A 284 22.38 -11.05 -12.80
N GLN A 285 22.47 -11.58 -11.57
CA GLN A 285 23.50 -11.22 -10.59
C GLN A 285 23.51 -9.74 -10.16
N ARG A 286 22.42 -9.01 -10.41
CA ARG A 286 22.23 -7.60 -10.03
C ARG A 286 20.92 -7.39 -9.29
N CYS A 287 20.88 -6.37 -8.44
CA CYS A 287 19.66 -5.95 -7.75
C CYS A 287 18.82 -5.07 -8.68
N LEU A 288 17.56 -5.47 -8.95
CA LEU A 288 16.61 -4.68 -9.74
C LEU A 288 16.34 -3.30 -9.13
N LEU A 289 16.45 -3.16 -7.81
CA LEU A 289 16.23 -1.91 -7.08
C LEU A 289 17.49 -1.50 -6.30
N TYR A 290 18.63 -1.45 -6.99
CA TYR A 290 19.92 -1.09 -6.40
C TYR A 290 19.89 0.26 -5.65
N GLU A 291 19.24 1.27 -6.21
CA GLU A 291 19.14 2.61 -5.62
C GLU A 291 18.26 2.65 -4.37
N ALA A 292 17.33 1.70 -4.22
CA ALA A 292 16.40 1.61 -3.09
C ALA A 292 16.74 0.45 -2.14
N ARG A 293 18.01 0.02 -2.12
CA ARG A 293 18.48 -1.04 -1.21
C ARG A 293 18.23 -0.66 0.27
N PRO A 294 17.74 -1.60 1.10
CA PRO A 294 17.62 -1.43 2.55
C PRO A 294 18.98 -1.17 3.23
N LEU A 295 18.96 -0.62 4.44
CA LEU A 295 20.15 -0.27 5.23
C LEU A 295 21.05 -1.50 5.46
N ARG A 296 20.46 -2.67 5.72
CA ARG A 296 21.19 -3.93 5.85
C ARG A 296 21.98 -4.31 4.59
N CYS A 297 21.44 -4.03 3.40
CA CYS A 297 22.12 -4.30 2.14
C CYS A 297 23.25 -3.31 1.87
N ARG A 298 23.14 -2.06 2.36
CA ARG A 298 24.16 -1.01 2.18
C ARG A 298 25.36 -1.18 3.11
N THR A 299 25.13 -1.71 4.30
CA THR A 299 26.14 -1.94 5.33
C THR A 299 26.73 -3.36 5.30
N ALA A 300 26.29 -4.21 4.36
CA ALA A 300 26.66 -5.63 4.31
C ALA A 300 28.16 -5.89 4.17
N ASP A 301 28.88 -4.96 3.54
CA ASP A 301 30.31 -5.07 3.26
C ASP A 301 31.19 -4.35 4.32
N MET A 302 30.58 -3.78 5.36
CA MET A 302 31.30 -3.19 6.48
C MET A 302 31.85 -4.25 7.44
N ASP A 303 32.95 -3.91 8.11
CA ASP A 303 33.38 -4.64 9.31
C ASP A 303 32.25 -4.72 10.35
N GLU A 304 32.14 -5.86 11.03
CA GLU A 304 31.03 -6.13 11.95
C GLU A 304 31.00 -5.15 13.13
N THR A 305 32.14 -4.79 13.70
CA THR A 305 32.21 -3.87 14.86
C THR A 305 31.92 -2.44 14.42
N ALA A 306 32.41 -2.02 13.25
CA ALA A 306 32.05 -0.73 12.67
C ALA A 306 30.54 -0.65 12.34
N ARG A 307 29.97 -1.72 11.78
CA ARG A 307 28.55 -1.82 11.45
C ARG A 307 27.67 -1.74 12.69
N LEU A 308 28.00 -2.47 13.76
CA LEU A 308 27.22 -2.45 15.00
C LEU A 308 27.19 -1.04 15.63
N ARG A 309 28.35 -0.36 15.71
CA ARG A 309 28.42 1.02 16.20
C ARG A 309 27.60 1.99 15.35
N LEU A 310 27.68 1.89 14.02
CA LEU A 310 26.87 2.71 13.12
C LEU A 310 25.36 2.50 13.37
N LEU A 311 24.95 1.24 13.53
CA LEU A 311 23.55 0.92 13.75
C LEU A 311 23.05 1.48 15.09
N GLU A 312 23.85 1.41 16.14
CA GLU A 312 23.50 1.90 17.48
C GLU A 312 23.51 3.43 17.56
N GLU A 313 24.59 4.07 17.10
CA GLU A 313 24.83 5.50 17.33
C GLU A 313 24.13 6.42 16.32
N VAL A 314 23.83 5.93 15.11
CA VAL A 314 23.31 6.76 14.01
C VAL A 314 21.94 6.31 13.54
N VAL A 315 21.71 5.00 13.46
CA VAL A 315 20.50 4.45 12.81
C VAL A 315 19.35 4.25 13.78
N ALA A 316 19.59 3.66 14.96
CA ALA A 316 18.54 3.13 15.83
C ALA A 316 17.44 4.16 16.16
N ASP A 317 17.81 5.30 16.74
CA ASP A 317 16.84 6.31 17.18
C ASP A 317 16.08 6.95 16.01
N THR A 318 16.81 7.31 14.95
CA THR A 318 16.21 7.92 13.76
C THR A 318 15.23 6.96 13.09
N LEU A 319 15.58 5.67 12.99
CA LEU A 319 14.74 4.67 12.35
C LEU A 319 13.50 4.35 13.20
N ASP A 320 13.62 4.29 14.53
CA ASP A 320 12.46 4.09 15.43
C ASP A 320 11.46 5.27 15.34
N ASP A 321 11.94 6.53 15.28
CA ASP A 321 11.06 7.69 15.04
C ASP A 321 10.32 7.56 13.71
N LEU A 322 11.05 7.25 12.63
CA LEU A 322 10.45 7.10 11.30
C LEU A 322 9.43 5.97 11.27
N ASP A 323 9.72 4.82 11.88
CA ASP A 323 8.80 3.69 11.98
C ASP A 323 7.53 4.07 12.75
N ARG A 324 7.65 4.76 13.89
CA ARG A 324 6.49 5.25 14.66
C ARG A 324 5.65 6.22 13.85
N ARG A 325 6.28 7.10 13.06
CA ARG A 325 5.57 8.03 12.16
C ARG A 325 4.84 7.28 11.05
N VAL A 326 5.50 6.33 10.37
CA VAL A 326 4.82 5.49 9.35
C VAL A 326 3.67 4.71 9.97
N PHE A 327 3.87 4.13 11.15
CA PHE A 327 2.82 3.43 11.89
C PHE A 327 1.64 4.36 12.18
N GLY A 328 1.90 5.57 12.67
CA GLY A 328 0.89 6.59 12.91
C GLY A 328 0.10 6.95 11.64
N LEU A 329 0.75 6.99 10.48
CA LEU A 329 0.10 7.24 9.19
C LEU A 329 -0.76 6.05 8.72
N LEU A 330 -0.30 4.82 8.95
CA LEU A 330 -1.00 3.57 8.60
C LEU A 330 -2.18 3.30 9.51
N ALA A 331 -1.87 3.15 10.79
CA ALA A 331 -2.78 2.68 11.83
C ALA A 331 -3.62 3.82 12.41
N GLY A 332 -3.15 5.07 12.29
CA GLY A 332 -3.84 6.22 12.86
C GLY A 332 -3.73 6.32 14.39
N CYS A 333 -2.78 5.62 14.99
CA CYS A 333 -2.48 5.66 16.42
C CYS A 333 -0.97 5.56 16.66
N THR A 334 -0.52 5.91 17.86
CA THR A 334 0.87 5.68 18.26
C THR A 334 1.03 4.21 18.68
N PRO A 335 2.09 3.53 18.22
CA PRO A 335 2.30 2.13 18.59
C PRO A 335 2.68 2.02 20.07
N ALA A 336 2.12 1.03 20.77
CA ALA A 336 2.41 0.78 22.19
C ALA A 336 3.80 0.17 22.41
N THR A 337 4.29 -0.57 21.41
CA THR A 337 5.62 -1.19 21.36
C THR A 337 6.33 -0.76 20.07
N SER A 338 7.60 -1.14 19.87
CA SER A 338 8.24 -0.92 18.57
C SER A 338 7.46 -1.62 17.45
N PRO A 339 7.27 -0.95 16.28
CA PRO A 339 6.59 -1.55 15.14
C PRO A 339 7.25 -2.87 14.66
N PRO A 340 6.48 -3.81 14.08
CA PRO A 340 7.05 -5.05 13.58
C PRO A 340 7.96 -4.81 12.37
N CYS A 341 8.91 -5.74 12.17
CA CYS A 341 9.71 -5.84 10.96
C CYS A 341 9.12 -6.90 10.01
N PHE A 342 9.42 -6.76 8.71
CA PHE A 342 8.79 -7.57 7.67
C PHE A 342 9.83 -8.24 6.78
N PRO A 343 9.71 -9.54 6.47
CA PRO A 343 10.50 -10.16 5.42
C PRO A 343 10.33 -9.40 4.10
N ILE A 344 11.41 -9.23 3.32
CA ILE A 344 11.32 -8.50 2.04
C ILE A 344 10.25 -9.08 1.10
N VAL A 345 10.00 -10.40 1.13
CA VAL A 345 8.95 -11.05 0.34
C VAL A 345 7.55 -10.53 0.67
N GLU A 346 7.27 -10.17 1.92
CA GLU A 346 5.99 -9.59 2.34
C GLU A 346 5.89 -8.12 1.94
N VAL A 347 7.01 -7.40 1.96
CA VAL A 347 7.06 -6.01 1.51
C VAL A 347 6.79 -5.92 0.01
N LEU A 348 7.48 -6.74 -0.79
CA LEU A 348 7.34 -6.77 -2.24
C LEU A 348 5.95 -7.24 -2.68
N SER A 349 5.30 -8.11 -1.90
CA SER A 349 3.92 -8.52 -2.14
C SER A 349 2.89 -7.57 -1.50
N GLY A 350 3.32 -6.47 -0.86
CA GLY A 350 2.49 -5.50 -0.14
C GLY A 350 1.76 -6.00 1.11
N ARG A 351 1.96 -7.26 1.51
CA ARG A 351 1.31 -7.88 2.68
C ARG A 351 1.69 -7.22 4.01
N TYR A 352 2.79 -6.47 4.05
CA TYR A 352 3.25 -5.76 5.25
C TYR A 352 2.22 -4.74 5.79
N VAL A 353 1.40 -4.14 4.91
CA VAL A 353 0.32 -3.22 5.30
C VAL A 353 -0.76 -3.96 6.09
N ALA A 354 -1.26 -5.09 5.55
CA ALA A 354 -2.22 -5.94 6.23
C ALA A 354 -1.66 -6.51 7.54
N THR A 355 -0.39 -6.91 7.56
CA THR A 355 0.31 -7.35 8.79
C THR A 355 0.37 -6.23 9.83
N THR A 356 0.58 -4.98 9.42
CA THR A 356 0.55 -3.82 10.34
C THR A 356 -0.85 -3.62 10.94
N PHE A 357 -1.92 -3.69 10.13
CA PHE A 357 -3.29 -3.60 10.65
C PHE A 357 -3.64 -4.75 11.60
N ARG A 358 -3.21 -5.98 11.31
CA ARG A 358 -3.37 -7.11 12.22
C ARG A 358 -2.64 -6.90 13.55
N HIS A 359 -1.44 -6.33 13.52
CA HIS A 359 -0.69 -5.99 14.73
C HIS A 359 -1.45 -4.98 15.60
N VAL A 360 -2.07 -3.96 15.00
CA VAL A 360 -2.95 -3.00 15.69
C VAL A 360 -4.16 -3.70 16.33
N ALA A 361 -4.84 -4.56 15.57
CA ALA A 361 -6.01 -5.30 16.06
C ALA A 361 -5.67 -6.21 17.24
N CYS A 362 -4.51 -6.87 17.23
CA CYS A 362 -4.03 -7.69 18.34
C CYS A 362 -3.67 -6.86 19.58
N GLY A 363 -3.00 -5.72 19.41
CA GLY A 363 -2.63 -4.83 20.53
C GLY A 363 -3.82 -4.15 21.22
N LEU A 364 -4.93 -3.94 20.51
CA LEU A 364 -6.18 -3.46 21.10
C LEU A 364 -6.88 -4.53 21.96
N ASN A 365 -6.65 -5.82 21.69
CA ASN A 365 -7.24 -6.92 22.46
C ASN A 365 -6.51 -7.22 23.76
N THR A 366 -5.25 -6.80 23.92
CA THR A 366 -4.48 -6.94 25.17
C THR A 366 -4.74 -5.82 26.19
N GLY A 367 -5.54 -4.81 25.82
CA GLY A 367 -5.86 -3.65 26.64
C GLY A 367 -7.26 -3.66 27.28
N LYS A 368 -7.95 -4.80 27.33
CA LYS A 368 -9.16 -4.94 28.15
C LYS A 368 -8.80 -5.54 29.51
N PRO A 369 -9.16 -4.89 30.64
CA PRO A 369 -9.12 -5.53 31.94
C PRO A 369 -10.07 -6.73 32.03
#